data_AF-A0AAE7R3M9-F1
#
_entry.id   AF-A0AAE7R3M9-F1
#
_cell.length_a   1.000
_cell.length_b   1.000
_cell.length_c   1.000
_cell.angle_alpha   90.00
_cell.angle_beta   90.00
_cell.angle_gamma   90.00
#
_symmetry.space_group_name_H-M   'P 1'
#
loop_
_entity.id
_entity.type
_entity.pdbx_description
1 polymer ?
#
loop_
_entity_poly.entity_id
_entity_poly.type
_entity_poly.pdbx_seq_one_letter_code
_entity_poly.pdbx_strand_id
1 'polypeptide(L)'
;MFELIKLLETVYRTISTDLEAWFDQFPEGWAWNVFSDYCVGDPNKANDVFAFAIILNHDTQANLEHYIASVAPSDLKGSRSSSEGLISYLRSPVVFSISYLVERKSKLLRDYMTDDNIRGAIEDMRAVVAQMIVMIPEKVTHYREVDKRLVSFQTEMKRRSRNSNLARQILLCAAFSSIVCRHLAERKKPKMVRWISDRDAMFDKHDKVAFDLSFLYFHLHRMMNGQDALEPEFHFGLPGWDGKNEYAEFIRIADYLAGTLADMKLPEMTFSHKKFEPIFQNLFVNGPNAALVEVLGREGGGVTARRLVPRASVIV
;
A
#
# COMPACT_ATOMS: atom_id res chain seq x y z
N MET A 1 2.78 8.20 14.38
CA MET A 1 3.03 7.08 13.46
C MET A 1 2.86 5.71 14.11
N PHE A 2 3.53 5.39 15.22
CA PHE A 2 3.30 4.11 15.92
C PHE A 2 1.85 3.87 16.34
N GLU A 3 1.16 4.90 16.81
CA GLU A 3 -0.27 4.81 17.13
C GLU A 3 -1.11 4.46 15.90
N LEU A 4 -0.82 5.07 14.73
CA LEU A 4 -1.45 4.69 13.47
C LEU A 4 -1.19 3.22 13.12
N ILE A 5 0.04 2.73 13.28
CA ILE A 5 0.37 1.30 13.05
C ILE A 5 -0.47 0.39 13.97
N LYS A 6 -0.52 0.68 15.28
CA LYS A 6 -1.33 -0.08 16.25
C LYS A 6 -2.83 -0.04 15.93
N LEU A 7 -3.32 1.11 15.48
CA LEU A 7 -4.70 1.27 15.03
C LEU A 7 -4.99 0.40 13.82
N LEU A 8 -4.10 0.41 12.82
CA LEU A 8 -4.23 -0.42 11.63
C LEU A 8 -4.23 -1.91 11.99
N GLU A 9 -3.36 -2.36 12.91
CA GLU A 9 -3.39 -3.74 13.40
C GLU A 9 -4.74 -4.12 14.02
N THR A 10 -5.34 -3.21 14.77
CA THR A 10 -6.65 -3.44 15.38
C THR A 10 -7.72 -3.65 14.31
N VAL A 11 -7.70 -2.84 13.25
CA VAL A 11 -8.59 -3.03 12.10
C VAL A 11 -8.29 -4.33 11.38
N TYR A 12 -7.02 -4.69 11.25
CA TYR A 12 -6.61 -5.93 10.57
C TYR A 12 -7.09 -7.19 11.26
N ARG A 13 -7.31 -7.21 12.58
CA ARG A 13 -7.97 -8.34 13.25
C ARG A 13 -9.36 -8.63 12.70
N THR A 14 -10.01 -7.63 12.10
CA THR A 14 -11.31 -7.81 11.42
C THR A 14 -11.18 -8.27 9.97
N ILE A 15 -9.98 -8.19 9.38
CA ILE A 15 -9.65 -8.64 8.03
C ILE A 15 -8.99 -10.03 8.07
N SER A 16 -8.33 -10.36 9.18
CA SER A 16 -7.43 -11.50 9.29
C SER A 16 -8.13 -12.83 9.01
N THR A 17 -9.39 -13.00 9.41
CA THR A 17 -10.14 -14.23 9.10
C THR A 17 -10.26 -14.48 7.59
N ASP A 18 -10.59 -13.46 6.80
CA ASP A 18 -10.74 -13.60 5.35
C ASP A 18 -9.38 -13.79 4.68
N LEU A 19 -8.38 -13.03 5.15
CA LEU A 19 -7.01 -13.13 4.66
C LEU A 19 -6.39 -14.50 5.00
N GLU A 20 -6.65 -15.04 6.18
CA GLU A 20 -6.20 -16.38 6.61
C GLU A 20 -6.88 -17.48 5.81
N ALA A 21 -8.21 -17.42 5.65
CA ALA A 21 -8.94 -18.37 4.82
C ALA A 21 -8.44 -18.35 3.37
N TRP A 22 -8.17 -17.17 2.83
CA TRP A 22 -7.56 -17.02 1.51
C TRP A 22 -6.15 -17.58 1.46
N PHE A 23 -5.37 -17.40 2.52
CA PHE A 23 -4.01 -17.90 2.62
C PHE A 23 -3.94 -19.43 2.70
N ASP A 24 -4.87 -20.09 3.37
CA ASP A 24 -4.80 -21.55 3.67
C ASP A 24 -4.61 -22.44 2.45
N GLN A 25 -5.05 -22.01 1.27
CA GLN A 25 -4.87 -22.74 0.02
C GLN A 25 -3.43 -22.73 -0.52
N PHE A 26 -2.54 -21.90 0.05
CA PHE A 26 -1.17 -21.69 -0.45
C PHE A 26 -0.09 -22.19 0.53
N PRO A 27 0.98 -22.83 0.02
CA PRO A 27 2.10 -23.26 0.85
C PRO A 27 2.92 -22.10 1.43
N GLU A 28 3.58 -22.36 2.57
CA GLU A 28 4.59 -21.46 3.14
C GLU A 28 5.86 -21.39 2.27
N GLY A 29 6.65 -20.33 2.42
CA GLY A 29 7.97 -20.19 1.78
C GLY A 29 7.96 -19.81 0.30
N TRP A 30 6.79 -19.65 -0.31
CA TRP A 30 6.67 -19.20 -1.70
C TRP A 30 6.99 -17.71 -1.86
N ALA A 31 7.35 -17.32 -3.07
CA ALA A 31 7.56 -15.92 -3.43
C ALA A 31 6.22 -15.23 -3.71
N TRP A 32 6.14 -13.95 -3.36
CA TRP A 32 4.93 -13.14 -3.55
C TRP A 32 5.26 -11.82 -4.22
N ASN A 33 4.29 -11.31 -4.95
CA ASN A 33 4.31 -9.97 -5.51
C ASN A 33 3.32 -9.09 -4.75
N VAL A 34 3.68 -7.83 -4.53
CA VAL A 34 2.77 -6.77 -4.10
C VAL A 34 2.78 -5.71 -5.19
N PHE A 35 1.63 -5.43 -5.78
CA PHE A 35 1.49 -4.36 -6.76
C PHE A 35 0.69 -3.23 -6.15
N SER A 36 1.13 -1.99 -6.33
CA SER A 36 0.48 -0.83 -5.72
C SER A 36 0.34 0.34 -6.67
N ASP A 37 -0.76 1.07 -6.46
CA ASP A 37 -1.07 2.31 -7.12
C ASP A 37 -1.83 3.24 -6.17
N TYR A 38 -1.79 4.52 -6.48
CA TYR A 38 -2.23 5.58 -5.59
C TYR A 38 -3.00 6.64 -6.35
N CYS A 39 -4.15 7.02 -5.81
CA CYS A 39 -4.88 8.17 -6.29
C CYS A 39 -4.99 9.16 -5.15
N VAL A 40 -4.03 10.08 -5.06
CA VAL A 40 -3.92 11.04 -3.96
C VAL A 40 -3.87 12.47 -4.47
N GLY A 41 -4.64 13.36 -3.86
CA GLY A 41 -4.60 14.79 -4.15
C GLY A 41 -5.39 15.23 -5.38
N ASP A 42 -6.06 14.35 -6.12
CA ASP A 42 -6.89 14.72 -7.28
C ASP A 42 -8.19 15.45 -6.86
N PRO A 43 -8.36 16.76 -7.17
CA PRO A 43 -9.52 17.56 -6.73
C PRO A 43 -10.87 17.05 -7.20
N ASN A 44 -10.89 16.17 -8.21
CA ASN A 44 -12.12 15.60 -8.76
C ASN A 44 -12.51 14.27 -8.09
N LYS A 45 -11.70 13.78 -7.15
CA LYS A 45 -11.90 12.51 -6.45
C LYS A 45 -12.38 12.72 -5.02
N ALA A 46 -13.19 11.77 -4.54
CA ALA A 46 -13.81 11.82 -3.23
C ALA A 46 -12.83 11.43 -2.11
N ASN A 47 -11.92 10.50 -2.40
CA ASN A 47 -10.97 9.95 -1.42
C ASN A 47 -9.54 10.02 -1.95
N ASP A 48 -8.60 10.09 -1.01
CA ASP A 48 -7.21 9.74 -1.28
C ASP A 48 -7.06 8.23 -1.05
N VAL A 49 -6.55 7.49 -2.03
CA VAL A 49 -6.51 6.01 -1.98
C VAL A 49 -5.10 5.47 -2.14
N PHE A 50 -4.78 4.48 -1.31
CA PHE A 50 -3.58 3.66 -1.39
C PHE A 50 -4.03 2.20 -1.58
N ALA A 51 -3.77 1.63 -2.75
CA ALA A 51 -4.22 0.28 -3.09
C ALA A 51 -3.03 -0.68 -3.20
N PHE A 52 -3.21 -1.89 -2.69
CA PHE A 52 -2.23 -2.96 -2.73
C PHE A 52 -2.90 -4.26 -3.19
N ALA A 53 -2.35 -4.90 -4.22
CA ALA A 53 -2.73 -6.23 -4.66
C ALA A 53 -1.60 -7.21 -4.30
N ILE A 54 -1.88 -8.13 -3.39
CA ILE A 54 -1.00 -9.23 -2.98
C ILE A 54 -1.27 -10.39 -3.92
N ILE A 55 -0.23 -10.86 -4.61
CA ILE A 55 -0.35 -11.88 -5.65
C ILE A 55 0.69 -12.97 -5.43
N LEU A 56 0.25 -14.22 -5.39
CA LEU A 56 1.18 -15.35 -5.37
C LEU A 56 2.04 -15.30 -6.64
N ASN A 57 3.33 -15.59 -6.55
CA ASN A 57 4.16 -15.74 -7.76
C ASN A 57 3.84 -17.06 -8.48
N HIS A 58 2.65 -17.13 -9.08
CA HIS A 58 2.04 -18.34 -9.63
C HIS A 58 2.39 -18.59 -11.11
N ASP A 59 3.02 -17.63 -11.78
CA ASP A 59 3.48 -17.74 -13.16
C ASP A 59 4.69 -16.82 -13.39
N THR A 60 5.26 -16.85 -14.59
CA THR A 60 6.36 -15.99 -15.01
C THR A 60 5.88 -14.55 -15.24
N GLN A 61 6.78 -13.59 -15.04
CA GLN A 61 6.51 -12.17 -15.31
C GLN A 61 5.99 -11.95 -16.75
N ALA A 62 6.63 -12.55 -17.75
CA ALA A 62 6.24 -12.40 -19.15
C ALA A 62 4.83 -12.92 -19.45
N ASN A 63 4.43 -14.05 -18.85
CA ASN A 63 3.08 -14.59 -19.01
C ASN A 63 2.02 -13.68 -18.39
N LEU A 64 2.29 -13.17 -17.18
CA LEU A 64 1.38 -12.25 -16.50
C LEU A 64 1.25 -10.92 -17.25
N GLU A 65 2.36 -10.34 -17.70
CA GLU A 65 2.37 -9.12 -18.53
C GLU A 65 1.57 -9.35 -19.81
N HIS A 66 1.83 -10.45 -20.53
CA HIS A 66 1.10 -10.77 -21.75
C HIS A 66 -0.41 -10.91 -21.52
N TYR A 67 -0.80 -11.63 -20.47
CA TYR A 67 -2.22 -11.79 -20.11
C TYR A 67 -2.85 -10.43 -19.81
N ILE A 68 -2.25 -9.61 -18.94
CA ILE A 68 -2.81 -8.32 -18.55
C ILE A 68 -2.88 -7.37 -19.75
N ALA A 69 -1.85 -7.32 -20.58
CA ALA A 69 -1.84 -6.53 -21.81
C ALA A 69 -2.96 -6.94 -22.77
N SER A 70 -3.28 -8.24 -22.84
CA SER A 70 -4.36 -8.75 -23.70
C SER A 70 -5.76 -8.38 -23.22
N VAL A 71 -5.99 -8.40 -21.90
CA VAL A 71 -7.33 -8.14 -21.32
C VAL A 71 -7.56 -6.69 -20.95
N ALA A 72 -6.50 -5.94 -20.61
CA ALA A 72 -6.51 -4.54 -20.23
C ALA A 72 -5.37 -3.80 -20.95
N PRO A 73 -5.54 -3.50 -22.26
CA PRO A 73 -4.48 -2.93 -23.10
C PRO A 73 -4.11 -1.49 -22.74
N SER A 74 -4.91 -0.81 -21.92
CA SER A 74 -4.68 0.56 -21.47
C SER A 74 -5.11 0.73 -20.02
N ASP A 75 -4.57 1.76 -19.38
CA ASP A 75 -4.91 2.12 -18.01
C ASP A 75 -6.39 2.51 -17.87
N LEU A 76 -6.94 2.36 -16.67
CA LEU A 76 -8.36 2.60 -16.40
C LEU A 76 -8.73 4.05 -16.71
N LYS A 77 -7.85 5.01 -16.43
CA LYS A 77 -8.09 6.45 -16.67
C LYS A 77 -8.42 6.75 -18.13
N GLY A 78 -7.69 6.13 -19.07
CA GLY A 78 -7.89 6.30 -20.51
C GLY A 78 -9.08 5.54 -21.08
N SER A 79 -9.59 4.54 -20.35
CA SER A 79 -10.68 3.69 -20.81
C SER A 79 -12.07 4.26 -20.50
N ARG A 80 -13.04 4.01 -21.40
CA ARG A 80 -14.47 4.31 -21.21
C ARG A 80 -15.22 3.20 -20.45
N SER A 81 -14.65 2.01 -20.38
CA SER A 81 -15.25 0.78 -19.83
C SER A 81 -14.22 0.00 -19.01
N SER A 82 -14.68 -0.79 -18.05
CA SER A 82 -13.80 -1.70 -17.31
C SER A 82 -13.54 -2.99 -18.09
N SER A 83 -12.34 -3.55 -17.92
CA SER A 83 -12.00 -4.87 -18.45
C SER A 83 -12.60 -5.99 -17.60
N GLU A 84 -13.46 -6.80 -18.20
CA GLU A 84 -13.98 -8.00 -17.55
C GLU A 84 -12.87 -9.01 -17.24
N GLY A 85 -11.88 -9.16 -18.13
CA GLY A 85 -10.77 -10.09 -17.94
C GLY A 85 -9.86 -9.70 -16.77
N LEU A 86 -9.60 -8.39 -16.58
CA LEU A 86 -8.82 -7.92 -15.43
C LEU A 86 -9.64 -7.99 -14.13
N ILE A 87 -10.93 -7.68 -14.17
CA ILE A 87 -11.83 -7.91 -13.02
C ILE A 87 -11.83 -9.38 -12.63
N SER A 88 -11.94 -10.30 -13.60
CA SER A 88 -11.91 -11.75 -13.35
C SER A 88 -10.59 -12.18 -12.73
N TYR A 89 -9.47 -11.63 -13.19
CA TYR A 89 -8.15 -11.92 -12.63
C TYR A 89 -8.00 -11.39 -11.19
N LEU A 90 -8.45 -10.17 -10.91
CA LEU A 90 -8.48 -9.59 -9.56
C LEU A 90 -9.37 -10.38 -8.58
N ARG A 91 -10.39 -11.09 -9.08
CA ARG A 91 -11.24 -12.00 -8.28
C ARG A 91 -10.67 -13.41 -8.13
N SER A 92 -9.63 -13.74 -8.87
CA SER A 92 -9.09 -15.09 -8.88
C SER A 92 -8.52 -15.46 -7.51
N PRO A 93 -8.38 -16.76 -7.22
CA PRO A 93 -7.83 -17.20 -5.94
C PRO A 93 -6.39 -16.72 -5.69
N VAL A 94 -5.63 -16.31 -6.71
CA VAL A 94 -4.21 -15.93 -6.55
C VAL A 94 -4.01 -14.46 -6.19
N VAL A 95 -5.08 -13.66 -6.11
CA VAL A 95 -5.03 -12.23 -5.77
C VAL A 95 -5.83 -11.96 -4.50
N PHE A 96 -5.23 -11.20 -3.57
CA PHE A 96 -5.94 -10.56 -2.46
C PHE A 96 -5.61 -9.07 -2.47
N SER A 97 -6.64 -8.23 -2.40
CA SER A 97 -6.45 -6.77 -2.39
C SER A 97 -6.70 -6.18 -1.01
N ILE A 98 -5.89 -5.19 -0.66
CA ILE A 98 -6.10 -4.34 0.52
C ILE A 98 -5.98 -2.90 0.08
N SER A 99 -7.03 -2.13 0.32
CA SER A 99 -7.08 -0.72 -0.06
C SER A 99 -7.44 0.15 1.12
N TYR A 100 -6.72 1.25 1.26
CA TYR A 100 -6.91 2.25 2.31
C TYR A 100 -7.50 3.51 1.69
N LEU A 101 -8.65 3.95 2.19
CA LEU A 101 -9.27 5.23 1.85
C LEU A 101 -9.00 6.20 2.97
N VAL A 102 -8.29 7.27 2.65
CA VAL A 102 -8.11 8.41 3.53
C VAL A 102 -9.09 9.47 3.08
N GLU A 103 -10.01 9.87 3.97
CA GLU A 103 -11.02 10.86 3.63
C GLU A 103 -10.33 12.17 3.22
N ARG A 104 -10.64 12.68 2.04
CA ARG A 104 -9.99 13.87 1.49
C ARG A 104 -10.15 15.12 2.37
N LYS A 105 -11.28 15.22 3.08
CA LYS A 105 -11.52 16.31 4.06
C LYS A 105 -10.47 16.35 5.17
N SER A 106 -9.91 15.20 5.53
CA SER A 106 -8.82 15.10 6.50
C SER A 106 -7.48 15.65 5.98
N LYS A 107 -7.38 15.93 4.67
CA LYS A 107 -6.17 16.42 3.99
C LYS A 107 -4.95 15.55 4.31
N LEU A 108 -5.09 14.24 4.08
CA LEU A 108 -4.09 13.24 4.46
C LEU A 108 -3.80 13.23 5.96
N LEU A 109 -4.86 13.27 6.77
CA LEU A 109 -4.76 13.30 8.23
C LEU A 109 -3.90 14.48 8.74
N ARG A 110 -3.96 15.65 8.09
CA ARG A 110 -3.06 16.79 8.35
C ARG A 110 -2.97 17.18 9.82
N ASP A 111 -4.10 17.14 10.51
CA ASP A 111 -4.21 17.60 11.88
C ASP A 111 -3.67 16.56 12.88
N TYR A 112 -3.58 15.28 12.48
CA TYR A 112 -2.88 14.21 13.20
C TYR A 112 -1.38 14.14 12.82
N MET A 113 -1.07 14.29 11.52
CA MET A 113 0.27 14.26 10.96
C MET A 113 0.80 15.68 10.79
N THR A 114 0.95 16.38 11.92
CA THR A 114 1.55 17.72 11.94
C THR A 114 3.01 17.65 11.50
N ASP A 115 3.58 18.78 11.10
CA ASP A 115 5.00 18.83 10.72
C ASP A 115 5.93 18.40 11.86
N ASP A 116 5.51 18.63 13.11
CA ASP A 116 6.25 18.25 14.30
C ASP A 116 6.20 16.73 14.49
N ASN A 117 5.04 16.10 14.30
CA ASN A 117 4.91 14.65 14.31
C ASN A 117 5.70 13.99 13.18
N ILE A 118 5.75 14.60 11.99
CA ILE A 118 6.54 14.13 10.87
C ILE A 118 8.04 14.19 11.21
N ARG A 119 8.52 15.31 11.74
CA ARG A 119 9.94 15.46 12.14
C ARG A 119 10.32 14.46 13.23
N GLY A 120 9.48 14.29 14.25
CA GLY A 120 9.69 13.30 15.30
C GLY A 120 9.70 11.88 14.75
N ALA A 121 8.77 11.52 13.87
CA ALA A 121 8.75 10.20 13.24
C ALA A 121 10.02 9.92 12.42
N ILE A 122 10.55 10.90 11.68
CA ILE A 122 11.80 10.73 10.95
C ILE A 122 12.97 10.53 11.92
N GLU A 123 13.02 11.29 13.01
CA GLU A 123 14.05 11.16 14.05
C GLU A 123 14.01 9.77 14.71
N ASP A 124 12.83 9.28 15.07
CA ASP A 124 12.63 7.93 15.60
C ASP A 124 13.14 6.86 14.61
N MET A 125 12.83 7.00 13.32
CA MET A 125 13.30 6.05 12.29
C MET A 125 14.81 6.07 12.12
N ARG A 126 15.45 7.24 12.26
CA ARG A 126 16.93 7.33 12.25
C ARG A 126 17.54 6.63 13.47
N ALA A 127 16.90 6.73 14.64
CA ALA A 127 17.31 5.98 15.82
C ALA A 127 17.19 4.46 15.61
N VAL A 128 16.13 3.99 14.94
CA VAL A 128 15.99 2.59 14.54
C VAL A 128 17.12 2.18 13.60
N VAL A 129 17.42 2.98 12.57
CA VAL A 129 18.52 2.70 11.63
C VAL A 129 19.86 2.59 12.35
N ALA A 130 20.14 3.47 13.32
CA ALA A 130 21.35 3.40 14.13
C ALA A 130 21.45 2.08 14.92
N GLN A 131 20.33 1.56 15.43
CA GLN A 131 20.29 0.24 16.07
C GLN A 131 20.52 -0.88 15.05
N MET A 132 19.90 -0.82 13.87
CA MET A 132 20.06 -1.84 12.81
C MET A 132 21.51 -1.95 12.33
N ILE A 133 22.24 -0.83 12.23
CA ILE A 133 23.67 -0.82 11.91
C ILE A 133 24.50 -1.63 12.92
N VAL A 134 24.14 -1.59 14.20
CA VAL A 134 24.84 -2.34 15.25
C VAL A 134 24.41 -3.80 15.27
N MET A 135 23.11 -4.08 15.12
CA MET A 135 22.56 -5.43 15.21
C MET A 135 22.86 -6.28 13.97
N ILE A 136 23.04 -5.67 12.80
CA ILE A 136 23.20 -6.36 11.51
C ILE A 136 24.47 -5.83 10.81
N PRO A 137 25.68 -6.17 11.32
CA PRO A 137 26.95 -5.64 10.81
C PRO A 137 27.17 -5.88 9.31
N GLU A 138 26.62 -6.97 8.77
CA GLU A 138 26.69 -7.34 7.36
C GLU A 138 25.89 -6.41 6.44
N LYS A 139 24.90 -5.67 6.96
CA LYS A 139 24.08 -4.70 6.20
C LYS A 139 24.41 -3.23 6.52
N VAL A 140 25.53 -2.95 7.19
CA VAL A 140 25.94 -1.59 7.57
C VAL A 140 25.93 -0.61 6.40
N THR A 141 26.46 -1.00 5.24
CA THR A 141 26.49 -0.14 4.05
C THR A 141 25.09 0.24 3.59
N HIS A 142 24.17 -0.72 3.57
CA HIS A 142 22.76 -0.49 3.22
C HIS A 142 22.12 0.51 4.19
N TYR A 143 22.21 0.27 5.50
CA TYR A 143 21.58 1.13 6.50
C TYR A 143 22.20 2.53 6.60
N ARG A 144 23.47 2.71 6.23
CA ARG A 144 24.07 4.04 6.10
C ARG A 144 23.48 4.86 4.95
N GLU A 145 23.21 4.23 3.80
CA GLU A 145 22.52 4.91 2.70
C GLU A 145 21.05 5.22 3.07
N VAL A 146 20.39 4.33 3.81
CA VAL A 146 19.06 4.60 4.39
C VAL A 146 19.11 5.85 5.30
N ASP A 147 20.06 5.93 6.25
CA ASP A 147 20.18 7.10 7.13
C ASP A 147 20.41 8.39 6.32
N LYS A 148 21.23 8.34 5.27
CA LYS A 148 21.47 9.49 4.39
C LYS A 148 20.19 9.98 3.70
N ARG A 149 19.33 9.08 3.22
CA ARG A 149 18.02 9.43 2.66
C ARG A 149 17.08 10.02 3.72
N LEU A 150 17.08 9.46 4.94
CA LEU A 150 16.33 10.01 6.07
C LEU A 150 16.85 11.40 6.50
N VAL A 151 18.17 11.65 6.46
CA VAL A 151 18.77 12.97 6.71
C VAL A 151 18.32 13.98 5.66
N SER A 152 18.28 13.58 4.38
CA SER A 152 17.75 14.42 3.30
C SER A 152 16.30 14.79 3.56
N PHE A 153 15.47 13.82 3.96
CA PHE A 153 14.07 14.04 4.32
C PHE A 153 13.91 14.95 5.55
N GLN A 154 14.66 14.69 6.62
CA GLN A 154 14.66 15.50 7.84
C GLN A 154 15.07 16.94 7.55
N THR A 155 16.07 17.13 6.69
CA THR A 155 16.54 18.46 6.27
C THR A 155 15.46 19.24 5.54
N GLU A 156 14.72 18.60 4.63
CA GLU A 156 13.59 19.24 3.96
C GLU A 156 12.52 19.69 4.95
N MET A 157 12.17 18.84 5.91
CA MET A 157 11.13 19.14 6.91
C MET A 157 11.51 20.29 7.86
N LYS A 158 12.79 20.66 7.94
CA LYS A 158 13.28 21.84 8.68
C LYS A 158 13.17 23.14 7.87
N ARG A 159 12.98 23.09 6.55
CA ARG A 159 12.88 24.28 5.69
C ARG A 159 11.54 24.99 5.85
N ARG A 160 11.53 26.29 5.52
CA ARG A 160 10.30 27.10 5.46
C ARG A 160 9.37 26.67 4.33
N SER A 161 9.92 26.23 3.19
CA SER A 161 9.20 25.80 1.99
C SER A 161 9.05 24.27 1.89
N ARG A 162 8.90 23.58 3.02
CA ARG A 162 8.72 22.13 3.09
C ARG A 162 7.43 21.66 2.41
N ASN A 163 7.46 20.48 1.80
CA ASN A 163 6.26 19.87 1.21
C ASN A 163 5.61 18.88 2.18
N SER A 164 4.86 19.40 3.16
CA SER A 164 4.22 18.57 4.17
C SER A 164 3.19 17.58 3.62
N ASN A 165 2.54 17.90 2.48
CA ASN A 165 1.57 16.98 1.87
C ASN A 165 2.28 15.74 1.33
N LEU A 166 3.36 15.92 0.57
CA LEU A 166 4.17 14.81 0.09
C LEU A 166 4.77 13.99 1.26
N ALA A 167 5.21 14.66 2.32
CA ALA A 167 5.71 13.98 3.51
C ALA A 167 4.64 13.07 4.16
N ARG A 168 3.38 13.51 4.21
CA ARG A 168 2.25 12.68 4.67
C ARG A 168 2.00 11.50 3.74
N GLN A 169 2.04 11.70 2.43
CA GLN A 169 1.89 10.61 1.45
C GLN A 169 2.94 9.53 1.65
N ILE A 170 4.22 9.93 1.75
CA ILE A 170 5.35 9.02 2.00
C ILE A 170 5.12 8.20 3.28
N LEU A 171 4.79 8.86 4.39
CA LEU A 171 4.60 8.19 5.69
C LEU A 171 3.35 7.31 5.74
N LEU A 172 2.25 7.71 5.10
CA LEU A 172 1.04 6.90 5.00
C LEU A 172 1.27 5.67 4.13
N CYS A 173 1.87 5.83 2.95
CA CYS A 173 2.26 4.72 2.09
C CYS A 173 3.15 3.73 2.84
N ALA A 174 4.14 4.25 3.57
CA ALA A 174 5.05 3.44 4.37
C ALA A 174 4.32 2.67 5.48
N ALA A 175 3.42 3.32 6.22
CA ALA A 175 2.64 2.66 7.25
C ALA A 175 1.74 1.57 6.66
N PHE A 176 0.99 1.87 5.60
CA PHE A 176 0.05 0.93 4.98
C PHE A 176 0.74 -0.28 4.37
N SER A 177 1.78 -0.08 3.57
CA SER A 177 2.57 -1.17 2.98
C SER A 177 3.26 -2.04 4.02
N SER A 178 3.76 -1.46 5.13
CA SER A 178 4.39 -2.22 6.22
C SER A 178 3.41 -3.23 6.83
N ILE A 179 2.14 -2.85 6.99
CA ILE A 179 1.09 -3.72 7.53
C ILE A 179 0.75 -4.82 6.52
N VAL A 180 0.58 -4.48 5.23
CA VAL A 180 0.34 -5.46 4.16
C VAL A 180 1.44 -6.53 4.14
N CYS A 181 2.70 -6.09 4.12
CA CYS A 181 3.86 -6.97 4.07
C CYS A 181 4.00 -7.82 5.34
N ARG A 182 3.69 -7.25 6.50
CA ARG A 182 3.73 -7.95 7.78
C ARG A 182 2.76 -9.13 7.81
N HIS A 183 1.51 -8.93 7.44
CA HIS A 183 0.53 -10.02 7.50
C HIS A 183 0.86 -11.16 6.54
N LEU A 184 1.38 -10.81 5.37
CA LEU A 184 1.95 -11.80 4.46
C LEU A 184 3.12 -12.57 5.09
N ALA A 185 4.06 -11.86 5.73
CA ALA A 185 5.23 -12.47 6.36
C ALA A 185 4.87 -13.39 7.54
N GLU A 186 3.97 -12.95 8.41
CA GLU A 186 3.54 -13.72 9.59
C GLU A 186 2.86 -15.03 9.23
N ARG A 187 2.06 -15.05 8.15
CA ARG A 187 1.24 -16.21 7.78
C ARG A 187 1.90 -17.14 6.77
N LYS A 188 2.72 -16.61 5.87
CA LYS A 188 3.30 -17.42 4.79
C LYS A 188 4.81 -17.58 4.86
N LYS A 189 5.49 -16.82 5.72
CA LYS A 189 6.96 -16.83 5.85
C LYS A 189 7.62 -16.90 4.46
N PRO A 190 7.26 -15.97 3.56
CA PRO A 190 7.74 -16.05 2.20
C PRO A 190 9.26 -15.95 2.19
N LYS A 191 9.93 -16.57 1.22
CA LYS A 191 11.37 -16.35 1.05
C LYS A 191 11.64 -14.93 0.53
N MET A 192 10.74 -14.46 -0.32
CA MET A 192 10.89 -13.23 -1.07
C MET A 192 9.54 -12.54 -1.26
N VAL A 193 9.52 -11.21 -1.11
CA VAL A 193 8.39 -10.35 -1.48
C VAL A 193 8.89 -9.29 -2.47
N ARG A 194 8.38 -9.31 -3.70
CA ARG A 194 8.66 -8.27 -4.69
C ARG A 194 7.54 -7.23 -4.67
N TRP A 195 7.86 -5.99 -4.33
CA TRP A 195 6.92 -4.89 -4.36
C TRP A 195 7.18 -4.00 -5.57
N ILE A 196 6.24 -3.97 -6.52
CA ILE A 196 6.26 -3.09 -7.68
C ILE A 196 5.20 -2.00 -7.49
N SER A 197 5.60 -0.75 -7.63
CA SER A 197 4.73 0.40 -7.40
C SER A 197 4.70 1.30 -8.63
N ASP A 198 3.59 2.02 -8.83
CA ASP A 198 3.57 3.10 -9.82
C ASP A 198 4.58 4.19 -9.44
N ARG A 199 5.04 4.92 -10.45
CA ARG A 199 5.94 6.05 -10.28
C ARG A 199 5.17 7.27 -9.81
N ASP A 200 5.12 7.43 -8.49
CA ASP A 200 4.59 8.62 -7.84
C ASP A 200 5.72 9.48 -7.24
N ALA A 201 5.45 10.78 -7.04
CA ALA A 201 6.35 11.72 -6.37
C ALA A 201 6.84 11.19 -5.01
N MET A 202 6.03 10.38 -4.31
CA MET A 202 6.44 9.76 -3.03
C MET A 202 7.64 8.82 -3.16
N PHE A 203 7.84 8.20 -4.34
CA PHE A 203 8.98 7.30 -4.60
C PHE A 203 10.15 8.02 -5.29
N ASP A 204 9.92 9.08 -6.05
CA ASP A 204 11.01 9.85 -6.65
C ASP A 204 11.73 10.73 -5.61
N LYS A 205 11.01 11.15 -4.57
CA LYS A 205 11.55 12.05 -3.54
C LYS A 205 12.50 11.34 -2.58
N HIS A 206 13.57 12.05 -2.20
CA HIS A 206 14.63 11.57 -1.29
C HIS A 206 15.19 10.19 -1.66
N ASP A 207 15.26 9.90 -2.96
CA ASP A 207 15.80 8.64 -3.49
C ASP A 207 15.04 7.40 -2.96
N LYS A 208 13.70 7.40 -3.11
CA LYS A 208 12.83 6.25 -2.80
C LYS A 208 12.70 5.92 -1.30
N VAL A 209 12.81 6.95 -0.45
CA VAL A 209 12.72 6.83 1.01
C VAL A 209 11.43 6.17 1.52
N ALA A 210 10.34 6.21 0.73
CA ALA A 210 9.10 5.52 1.06
C ALA A 210 9.31 4.01 1.23
N PHE A 211 10.12 3.37 0.38
CA PHE A 211 10.46 1.96 0.52
C PHE A 211 11.23 1.69 1.81
N ASP A 212 12.24 2.50 2.13
CA ASP A 212 13.01 2.35 3.37
C ASP A 212 12.11 2.46 4.61
N LEU A 213 11.25 3.48 4.65
CA LEU A 213 10.34 3.70 5.78
C LEU A 213 9.36 2.54 5.96
N SER A 214 8.83 2.00 4.87
CA SER A 214 7.95 0.83 4.90
C SER A 214 8.64 -0.35 5.61
N PHE A 215 9.94 -0.51 5.38
CA PHE A 215 10.74 -1.61 5.87
C PHE A 215 11.18 -1.41 7.30
N LEU A 216 11.57 -0.20 7.64
CA LEU A 216 11.85 0.15 9.02
C LEU A 216 10.60 -0.06 9.88
N TYR A 217 9.40 0.33 9.41
CA TYR A 217 8.16 0.02 10.12
C TYR A 217 7.88 -1.48 10.22
N PHE A 218 8.10 -2.24 9.14
CA PHE A 218 7.97 -3.69 9.15
C PHE A 218 8.91 -4.36 10.16
N HIS A 219 10.21 -4.06 10.11
CA HIS A 219 11.23 -4.65 10.99
C HIS A 219 10.99 -4.30 12.45
N LEU A 220 10.74 -3.02 12.73
CA LEU A 220 10.46 -2.53 14.06
C LEU A 220 9.28 -3.24 14.69
N HIS A 221 8.24 -3.49 13.90
CA HIS A 221 7.09 -4.26 14.35
C HIS A 221 7.45 -5.70 14.71
N ARG A 222 8.15 -6.40 13.81
CA ARG A 222 8.60 -7.78 14.03
C ARG A 222 9.48 -7.89 15.27
N MET A 223 10.42 -6.97 15.45
CA MET A 223 11.28 -6.90 16.63
C MET A 223 10.47 -6.71 17.92
N MET A 224 9.49 -5.80 17.93
CA MET A 224 8.61 -5.59 19.09
C MET A 224 7.80 -6.84 19.47
N ASN A 225 7.57 -7.74 18.52
CA ASN A 225 6.92 -9.03 18.72
C ASN A 225 7.88 -10.20 18.94
N GLY A 226 9.19 -9.95 19.10
CA GLY A 226 10.20 -10.99 19.31
C GLY A 226 10.48 -11.89 18.10
N GLN A 227 10.18 -11.41 16.88
CA GLN A 227 10.45 -12.14 15.64
C GLN A 227 11.78 -11.72 15.01
N ASP A 228 12.38 -12.61 14.21
CA ASP A 228 13.56 -12.28 13.39
C ASP A 228 13.21 -11.14 12.41
N ALA A 229 13.98 -10.05 12.46
CA ALA A 229 13.74 -8.91 11.61
C ALA A 229 14.13 -9.18 10.14
N LEU A 230 14.99 -10.15 9.82
CA LEU A 230 15.69 -10.16 8.53
C LEU A 230 14.94 -10.79 7.35
N GLU A 231 13.91 -11.58 7.60
CA GLU A 231 13.07 -12.19 6.56
C GLU A 231 11.74 -11.42 6.36
N PRO A 232 11.06 -11.55 5.21
CA PRO A 232 11.57 -12.07 3.95
C PRO A 232 12.61 -11.14 3.32
N GLU A 233 13.33 -11.61 2.31
CA GLU A 233 14.01 -10.68 1.41
C GLU A 233 12.96 -9.90 0.62
N PHE A 234 13.22 -8.62 0.35
CA PHE A 234 12.36 -7.89 -0.54
C PHE A 234 13.10 -7.23 -1.68
N HIS A 235 12.40 -7.16 -2.80
CA HIS A 235 12.85 -6.47 -4.00
C HIS A 235 11.82 -5.42 -4.39
N PHE A 236 12.32 -4.27 -4.83
CA PHE A 236 11.47 -3.16 -5.23
C PHE A 236 11.53 -2.97 -6.74
N GLY A 237 10.40 -2.57 -7.32
CA GLY A 237 10.28 -2.20 -8.73
C GLY A 237 9.52 -0.89 -8.88
N LEU A 238 9.99 -0.06 -9.81
CA LEU A 238 9.31 1.15 -10.28
C LEU A 238 9.48 1.21 -11.81
N PRO A 239 8.47 1.71 -12.55
CA PRO A 239 8.57 1.93 -13.99
C PRO A 239 9.84 2.69 -14.38
N GLY A 240 10.64 2.11 -15.30
CA GLY A 240 11.83 2.71 -15.87
C GLY A 240 13.04 2.84 -14.93
N TRP A 241 12.95 2.35 -13.68
CA TRP A 241 14.04 2.53 -12.70
C TRP A 241 15.31 1.76 -13.06
N ASP A 242 15.18 0.53 -13.53
CA ASP A 242 16.32 -0.28 -13.99
C ASP A 242 16.66 -0.05 -15.48
N GLY A 243 15.98 0.90 -16.13
CA GLY A 243 16.11 1.21 -17.55
C GLY A 243 15.65 0.09 -18.50
N LYS A 244 14.96 -0.94 -17.98
CA LYS A 244 14.52 -2.11 -18.74
C LYS A 244 13.03 -2.40 -18.58
N ASN A 245 12.54 -2.36 -17.34
CA ASN A 245 11.19 -2.76 -16.99
C ASN A 245 10.30 -1.54 -16.77
N GLU A 246 9.22 -1.46 -17.53
CA GLU A 246 8.20 -0.42 -17.41
C GLU A 246 7.08 -0.82 -16.43
N TYR A 247 6.89 -2.13 -16.20
CA TYR A 247 5.89 -2.68 -15.27
C TYR A 247 4.44 -2.20 -15.48
N ALA A 248 4.12 -1.56 -16.61
CA ALA A 248 2.85 -0.89 -16.85
C ALA A 248 1.65 -1.84 -16.64
N GLU A 249 1.77 -3.07 -17.12
CA GLU A 249 0.78 -4.13 -16.95
C GLU A 249 0.51 -4.44 -15.47
N PHE A 250 1.54 -4.54 -14.64
CA PHE A 250 1.35 -4.81 -13.21
C PHE A 250 0.73 -3.64 -12.47
N ILE A 251 1.04 -2.41 -12.87
CA ILE A 251 0.44 -1.22 -12.28
C ILE A 251 -1.07 -1.16 -12.56
N ARG A 252 -1.53 -1.58 -13.76
CA ARG A 252 -2.97 -1.63 -14.11
C ARG A 252 -3.80 -2.46 -13.12
N ILE A 253 -3.22 -3.48 -12.49
CA ILE A 253 -3.89 -4.28 -11.46
C ILE A 253 -4.31 -3.39 -10.30
N ALA A 254 -3.39 -2.58 -9.79
CA ALA A 254 -3.64 -1.70 -8.66
C ALA A 254 -4.41 -0.42 -9.06
N ASP A 255 -4.25 0.08 -10.29
CA ASP A 255 -5.02 1.22 -10.84
C ASP A 255 -6.53 0.94 -10.82
N TYR A 256 -6.95 -0.28 -11.14
CA TYR A 256 -8.37 -0.66 -11.05
C TYR A 256 -8.93 -0.51 -9.64
N LEU A 257 -8.12 -0.79 -8.62
CA LEU A 257 -8.50 -0.64 -7.22
C LEU A 257 -8.47 0.83 -6.80
N ALA A 258 -7.36 1.53 -7.06
CA ALA A 258 -7.13 2.92 -6.65
C ALA A 258 -8.12 3.87 -7.35
N GLY A 259 -8.24 3.79 -8.67
CA GLY A 259 -9.11 4.64 -9.47
C GLY A 259 -10.59 4.49 -9.14
N THR A 260 -11.05 3.26 -8.89
CA THR A 260 -12.45 2.96 -8.50
C THR A 260 -12.76 3.52 -7.12
N LEU A 261 -11.92 3.23 -6.12
CA LEU A 261 -12.18 3.64 -4.74
C LEU A 261 -11.98 5.15 -4.51
N ALA A 262 -11.10 5.80 -5.28
CA ALA A 262 -10.95 7.25 -5.21
C ALA A 262 -12.17 7.98 -5.75
N ASP A 263 -12.88 7.37 -6.70
CA ASP A 263 -14.12 7.91 -7.27
C ASP A 263 -15.36 7.65 -6.40
N MET A 264 -15.31 6.62 -5.55
CA MET A 264 -16.42 6.19 -4.71
C MET A 264 -16.81 7.27 -3.68
N LYS A 265 -18.06 7.75 -3.74
CA LYS A 265 -18.59 8.69 -2.75
C LYS A 265 -19.24 7.94 -1.59
N LEU A 266 -18.83 8.25 -0.37
CA LEU A 266 -19.43 7.72 0.86
C LEU A 266 -20.40 8.74 1.47
N PRO A 267 -21.49 8.29 2.12
CA PRO A 267 -21.89 6.89 2.34
C PRO A 267 -22.68 6.24 1.19
N GLU A 268 -23.07 6.98 0.15
CA GLU A 268 -24.02 6.50 -0.87
C GLU A 268 -23.44 5.42 -1.80
N MET A 269 -22.12 5.21 -1.80
CA MET A 269 -21.38 4.29 -2.67
C MET A 269 -21.68 4.53 -4.16
N THR A 270 -21.69 5.79 -4.57
CA THR A 270 -21.93 6.22 -5.96
C THR A 270 -20.64 6.59 -6.68
N PHE A 271 -20.67 6.53 -8.01
CA PHE A 271 -19.54 6.79 -8.89
C PHE A 271 -19.87 7.87 -9.91
N SER A 272 -18.87 8.66 -10.30
CA SER A 272 -18.98 9.68 -11.35
C SER A 272 -19.01 9.08 -12.76
N HIS A 273 -18.43 7.88 -12.94
CA HIS A 273 -18.36 7.18 -14.22
C HIS A 273 -18.84 5.73 -14.12
N LYS A 274 -19.61 5.30 -15.12
CA LYS A 274 -20.19 3.95 -15.21
C LYS A 274 -19.16 2.80 -15.18
N LYS A 275 -17.91 3.05 -15.58
CA LYS A 275 -16.85 2.03 -15.60
C LYS A 275 -16.45 1.53 -14.21
N PHE A 276 -16.65 2.33 -13.16
CA PHE A 276 -16.25 1.98 -11.80
C PHE A 276 -17.23 1.03 -11.12
N GLU A 277 -18.53 1.13 -11.45
CA GLU A 277 -19.56 0.32 -10.80
C GLU A 277 -19.38 -1.18 -11.02
N PRO A 278 -19.10 -1.70 -12.23
CA PRO A 278 -18.79 -3.12 -12.42
C PRO A 278 -17.56 -3.56 -11.63
N ILE A 279 -16.51 -2.72 -11.53
CA ILE A 279 -15.32 -3.04 -10.74
C ILE A 279 -15.71 -3.14 -9.26
N PHE A 280 -16.45 -2.16 -8.75
CA PHE A 280 -16.87 -2.13 -7.36
C PHE A 280 -17.72 -3.34 -6.97
N GLN A 281 -18.75 -3.62 -7.76
CA GLN A 281 -19.69 -4.71 -7.53
C GLN A 281 -19.00 -6.08 -7.58
N ASN A 282 -18.04 -6.26 -8.50
CA ASN A 282 -17.39 -7.56 -8.68
C ASN A 282 -16.24 -7.80 -7.70
N LEU A 283 -15.54 -6.75 -7.25
CA LEU A 283 -14.35 -6.89 -6.40
C LEU A 283 -14.64 -6.69 -4.91
N PHE A 284 -15.50 -5.73 -4.55
CA PHE A 284 -15.65 -5.30 -3.16
C PHE A 284 -17.00 -5.69 -2.54
N VAL A 285 -18.07 -5.76 -3.33
CA VAL A 285 -19.38 -6.17 -2.82
C VAL A 285 -19.41 -7.67 -2.60
N ASN A 286 -19.53 -8.10 -1.34
CA ASN A 286 -19.40 -9.50 -0.93
C ASN A 286 -18.10 -10.17 -1.45
N GLY A 287 -17.05 -9.38 -1.73
CA GLY A 287 -15.80 -9.85 -2.29
C GLY A 287 -14.95 -10.58 -1.24
N PRO A 288 -14.66 -11.88 -1.38
CA PRO A 288 -13.90 -12.63 -0.38
C PRO A 288 -12.41 -12.26 -0.36
N ASN A 289 -11.90 -11.71 -1.47
CA ASN A 289 -10.47 -11.43 -1.69
C ASN A 289 -10.15 -9.92 -1.70
N ALA A 290 -10.98 -9.11 -1.05
CA ALA A 290 -10.79 -7.66 -0.98
C ALA A 290 -11.11 -7.12 0.42
N ALA A 291 -10.14 -6.38 0.98
CA ALA A 291 -10.31 -5.67 2.22
C ALA A 291 -10.27 -4.16 1.99
N LEU A 292 -11.28 -3.48 2.52
CA LEU A 292 -11.42 -2.04 2.42
C LEU A 292 -11.30 -1.40 3.79
N VAL A 293 -10.33 -0.50 3.96
CA VAL A 293 -10.06 0.19 5.23
C VAL A 293 -10.26 1.68 5.05
N GLU A 294 -11.22 2.24 5.77
CA GLU A 294 -11.39 3.69 5.85
C GLU A 294 -10.58 4.24 7.02
N VAL A 295 -9.76 5.25 6.76
CA VAL A 295 -8.91 5.95 7.73
C VAL A 295 -9.35 7.41 7.80
N LEU A 296 -9.72 7.84 9.00
CA LEU A 296 -10.36 9.13 9.24
C LEU A 296 -9.55 9.94 10.27
N GLY A 297 -9.37 11.23 10.00
CA GLY A 297 -8.94 12.18 11.01
C GLY A 297 -10.10 12.49 11.96
N ARG A 298 -9.80 12.66 13.24
CA ARG A 298 -10.76 13.18 14.24
C ARG A 298 -10.54 14.67 14.44
N GLU A 299 -11.63 15.40 14.67
CA GLU A 299 -11.53 16.76 15.18
C GLU A 299 -10.70 16.76 16.48
N GLY A 300 -9.79 17.73 16.60
CA GLY A 300 -8.85 17.79 17.73
C GLY A 300 -7.55 16.99 17.57
N GLY A 301 -7.27 16.42 16.38
CA GLY A 301 -5.94 15.89 16.05
C GLY A 301 -5.74 14.39 16.30
N GLY A 302 -6.82 13.61 16.39
CA GLY A 302 -6.76 12.14 16.49
C GLY A 302 -6.91 11.42 15.15
N VAL A 303 -6.74 10.10 15.15
CA VAL A 303 -6.99 9.23 13.99
C VAL A 303 -7.86 8.03 14.40
N THR A 304 -8.71 7.56 13.49
CA THR A 304 -9.48 6.33 13.64
C THR A 304 -9.53 5.60 12.32
N ALA A 305 -9.76 4.29 12.36
CA ALA A 305 -9.91 3.49 11.17
C ALA A 305 -10.98 2.42 11.38
N ARG A 306 -11.63 2.00 10.30
CA ARG A 306 -12.61 0.91 10.31
C ARG A 306 -12.53 0.12 9.02
N ARG A 307 -12.85 -1.17 9.10
CA ARG A 307 -13.11 -1.99 7.92
C ARG A 307 -14.47 -1.61 7.33
N LEU A 308 -14.51 -1.36 6.02
CA LEU A 308 -15.74 -1.26 5.25
C LEU A 308 -16.04 -2.63 4.64
N VAL A 309 -17.28 -3.08 4.76
CA VAL A 309 -17.76 -4.34 4.17
C VAL A 309 -18.99 -4.03 3.32
N PRO A 310 -18.81 -3.62 2.05
CA PRO A 310 -19.92 -3.42 1.13
C PRO A 310 -20.68 -4.73 0.92
N ARG A 311 -22.01 -4.69 1.12
CA ARG A 311 -22.88 -5.83 0.92
C ARG A 311 -23.99 -5.44 -0.05
N ALA A 312 -24.30 -6.34 -0.98
CA ALA A 312 -25.51 -6.19 -1.78
C ALA A 312 -26.72 -6.30 -0.83
N SER A 313 -27.74 -5.49 -1.05
CA SER A 313 -29.04 -5.70 -0.41
C SER A 313 -29.52 -7.11 -0.77
N VAL A 314 -29.81 -7.93 0.24
CA VAL A 314 -30.48 -9.22 0.02
C VAL A 314 -31.87 -8.88 -0.51
N ILE A 315 -32.10 -9.08 -1.80
CA ILE A 315 -33.46 -9.10 -2.33
C ILE A 315 -34.07 -10.39 -1.80
N VAL A 316 -34.85 -10.27 -0.72
CA VAL A 316 -35.69 -11.34 -0.17
C VAL A 316 -36.94 -11.45 -1.03
#